data_AF-A0A4C1Z0I9-F1
#
_entry.id   AF-A0A4C1Z0I9-F1
#
_cell.length_a   1.000
_cell.length_b   1.000
_cell.length_c   1.000
_cell.angle_alpha   90.00
_cell.angle_beta   90.00
_cell.angle_gamma   90.00
#
_symmetry.space_group_name_H-M   'P 1'
#
loop_
_entity.id
_entity.type
_entity.pdbx_description
1 polymer ?
#
loop_
_entity_poly.entity_id
_entity_poly.type
_entity_poly.pdbx_seq_one_letter_code
_entity_poly.pdbx_strand_id
1 'polypeptide(L)'
;MRHLVLKINRARLNHLRFSDDLVILEEDPQILESMIQNLVDRSREVGLEIKTNKTNIMMNSIPIDIAINGLKLEYVEECLSRPDNIAK
;
A
#
# COMPACT_ATOMS: atom_id res chain seq x y z
N MET A 1 0.90 17.19 -17.52
CA MET A 1 0.53 16.22 -16.48
C MET A 1 1.71 16.02 -15.55
N ARG A 2 1.62 16.49 -14.30
CA ARG A 2 2.70 16.34 -13.31
C ARG A 2 2.61 14.94 -12.73
N HIS A 3 3.65 14.13 -12.94
CA HIS A 3 3.76 12.79 -12.39
C HIS A 3 4.25 12.91 -10.94
N LEU A 4 3.41 12.55 -9.96
CA LEU A 4 3.77 12.49 -8.55
C LEU A 4 4.42 11.14 -8.26
N VAL A 5 5.72 11.05 -8.55
CA VAL A 5 6.56 9.92 -8.14
C VAL A 5 7.34 10.36 -6.90
N LEU A 6 7.23 9.61 -5.80
CA LEU A 6 8.12 9.73 -4.65
C LEU A 6 9.53 9.30 -5.07
N LYS A 7 10.37 10.29 -5.41
CA LYS A 7 11.78 10.11 -5.75
C LYS A 7 12.64 10.37 -4.52
N ILE A 8 13.16 9.32 -3.90
CA ILE A 8 14.24 9.44 -2.92
C ILE A 8 15.55 9.29 -3.69
N ASN A 9 16.44 10.30 -3.61
CA ASN A 9 17.76 10.28 -4.26
C ASN A 9 17.74 9.91 -5.76
N ARG A 10 16.73 10.38 -6.52
CA ARG A 10 16.52 10.09 -7.97
C ARG A 10 16.18 8.64 -8.32
N ALA A 11 16.06 7.73 -7.35
CA ALA A 11 15.55 6.38 -7.56
C ALA A 11 14.03 6.34 -7.37
N ARG A 12 13.34 5.51 -8.17
CA ARG A 12 11.92 5.17 -7.93
C ARG A 12 11.84 4.29 -6.69
N LEU A 13 11.09 4.72 -5.68
CA LEU A 13 10.88 3.93 -4.47
C LEU A 13 9.62 3.08 -4.66
N ASN A 14 9.80 1.79 -4.92
CA ASN A 14 8.68 0.87 -5.14
C ASN A 14 8.23 0.17 -3.84
N HIS A 15 9.05 0.19 -2.78
CA HIS A 15 8.77 -0.54 -1.54
C HIS A 15 9.51 0.13 -0.36
N LEU A 16 8.77 0.60 0.64
CA LEU A 16 9.31 1.06 1.92
C LEU A 16 8.93 0.03 2.99
N ARG A 17 9.90 -0.47 3.76
CA ARG A 17 9.66 -1.37 4.91
C ARG A 17 10.09 -0.66 6.19
N PHE A 18 9.13 -0.29 7.02
CA PHE A 18 9.33 -0.19 8.46
C PHE A 18 8.79 -1.48 9.10
N SER A 19 9.15 -1.78 10.35
CA SER A 19 8.70 -3.02 11.05
C SER A 19 7.24 -3.32 10.75
N ASP A 20 6.96 -4.50 10.17
CA ASP A 20 5.63 -5.03 9.77
C ASP A 20 4.74 -4.18 8.84
N ASP A 21 5.09 -2.93 8.54
CA ASP A 21 4.34 -2.01 7.68
C ASP A 21 4.89 -1.97 6.24
N LEU A 22 3.98 -2.09 5.28
CA LEU A 22 4.26 -2.09 3.85
C LEU A 22 3.51 -0.97 3.13
N VAL A 23 4.23 -0.20 2.32
CA VAL A 23 3.65 0.75 1.36
C VAL A 23 3.98 0.33 -0.07
N ILE A 24 2.94 0.18 -0.91
CA ILE A 24 3.03 -0.08 -2.35
C ILE A 24 2.51 1.15 -3.09
N LEU A 25 3.23 1.56 -4.14
CA LEU A 25 2.87 2.70 -4.98
C LEU A 25 2.79 2.23 -6.44
N GLU A 26 1.70 2.55 -7.11
CA GLU A 26 1.52 2.25 -8.54
C GLU A 26 0.61 3.32 -9.18
N GLU A 27 0.83 3.61 -10.47
CA GLU A 27 0.07 4.61 -11.21
C GLU A 27 -1.22 4.03 -11.79
N ASP A 28 -1.21 2.73 -12.15
CA ASP A 28 -2.38 2.02 -12.66
C ASP A 28 -3.11 1.25 -11.53
N PRO A 29 -4.37 1.63 -11.21
CA PRO A 29 -5.16 0.95 -10.18
C PRO A 29 -5.35 -0.55 -10.43
N GLN A 30 -5.46 -0.99 -11.69
CA GLN A 30 -5.62 -2.41 -12.02
C GLN A 30 -4.34 -3.20 -11.75
N ILE A 31 -3.19 -2.59 -12.03
CA ILE A 31 -1.89 -3.18 -11.71
C ILE A 31 -1.71 -3.21 -10.19
N LEU A 32 -2.08 -2.15 -9.47
CA LEU A 32 -2.04 -2.10 -8.01
C LEU A 32 -2.86 -3.23 -7.38
N GLU A 33 -4.10 -3.42 -7.84
CA GLU A 33 -4.98 -4.50 -7.37
C GLU A 33 -4.34 -5.87 -7.59
N SER A 34 -3.83 -6.13 -8.79
CA SER A 34 -3.14 -7.39 -9.11
C SER A 34 -1.88 -7.59 -8.26
N MET A 35 -1.09 -6.55 -8.03
CA MET A 35 0.10 -6.60 -7.19
C MET A 35 -0.25 -6.97 -5.75
N ILE A 36 -1.28 -6.34 -5.18
CA ILE A 36 -1.67 -6.62 -3.80
C ILE A 36 -2.28 -8.01 -3.67
N GLN A 37 -3.11 -8.45 -4.63
CA GLN A 37 -3.66 -9.80 -4.64
C GLN A 37 -2.55 -10.86 -4.69
N ASN A 38 -1.58 -10.69 -5.60
CA ASN A 38 -0.41 -11.58 -5.69
C ASN A 38 0.38 -11.60 -4.38
N LEU A 39 0.59 -10.44 -3.75
CA LEU A 39 1.28 -10.36 -2.47
C LEU A 39 0.55 -11.12 -1.37
N VAL A 40 -0.78 -11.00 -1.30
CA VAL A 40 -1.62 -11.72 -0.33
C VAL A 40 -1.50 -13.23 -0.53
N ASP A 41 -1.58 -13.68 -1.78
CA ASP A 41 -1.50 -15.09 -2.11
C ASP A 41 -0.12 -15.68 -1.78
N ARG A 42 0.96 -14.98 -2.12
CA ARG A 42 2.33 -15.39 -1.75
C ARG A 42 2.63 -15.30 -0.26
N SER A 43 2.03 -14.34 0.44
CA SER A 43 2.17 -14.24 1.90
C SER A 43 1.54 -15.44 2.59
N ARG A 44 0.37 -15.91 2.12
CA ARG A 44 -0.30 -17.09 2.66
C ARG A 44 0.53 -18.37 2.51
N GLU A 45 1.25 -18.52 1.40
CA GLU A 45 2.13 -19.68 1.15
C GLU A 45 3.24 -19.82 2.21
N VAL A 46 3.66 -18.70 2.81
CA VAL A 46 4.71 -18.66 3.86
C VAL A 46 4.14 -18.46 5.27
N GLY A 47 2.81 -18.57 5.44
CA GLY A 47 2.14 -18.44 6.73
C GLY A 47 1.95 -16.99 7.23
N LEU A 48 2.11 -15.99 6.35
CA LEU A 48 1.86 -14.58 6.65
C LEU A 48 0.46 -14.17 6.20
N GLU A 49 -0.17 -13.26 6.95
CA GLU A 49 -1.51 -12.74 6.66
C GLU A 49 -1.49 -11.21 6.58
N ILE A 50 -1.97 -10.68 5.46
CA ILE A 50 -2.23 -9.23 5.31
C ILE A 50 -3.61 -8.95 5.87
N LYS A 51 -3.66 -8.08 6.88
CA LYS A 51 -4.91 -7.67 7.53
C LYS A 51 -5.58 -6.58 6.71
N THR A 52 -6.55 -6.96 5.88
CA THR A 52 -7.30 -6.03 5.01
C THR A 52 -7.97 -4.90 5.78
N ASN A 53 -8.43 -5.14 7.02
CA ASN A 53 -8.99 -4.12 7.89
C ASN A 53 -7.98 -3.11 8.47
N LYS A 54 -6.68 -3.35 8.27
CA LYS A 54 -5.59 -2.43 8.62
C LYS A 54 -4.87 -1.90 7.38
N THR A 55 -5.34 -2.28 6.18
CA THR A 55 -4.78 -1.84 4.91
C THR A 55 -5.62 -0.70 4.38
N ASN A 56 -4.98 0.45 4.18
CA ASN A 56 -5.62 1.64 3.63
C ASN A 56 -5.14 1.89 2.20
N ILE A 57 -6.00 2.46 1.37
CA ILE A 57 -5.64 2.96 0.04
C ILE A 57 -5.69 4.49 0.00
N MET A 58 -4.73 5.08 -0.71
CA MET A 58 -4.64 6.51 -0.94
C MET A 58 -4.49 6.75 -2.44
N MET A 59 -5.14 7.78 -2.97
CA MET A 59 -5.04 8.16 -4.37
C MET A 59 -4.91 9.67 -4.51
N ASN A 60 -4.05 10.11 -5.42
CA ASN A 60 -3.91 11.53 -5.78
C ASN A 60 -4.94 11.97 -6.84
N SER A 61 -5.81 11.06 -7.28
CA SER A 61 -6.82 11.24 -8.32
C SER A 61 -8.22 10.96 -7.77
N ILE A 62 -9.22 10.92 -8.66
CA ILE A 62 -10.56 10.46 -8.31
C ILE A 62 -10.43 9.07 -7.66
N PRO A 63 -11.02 8.85 -6.47
CA PRO A 63 -10.96 7.55 -5.79
C PRO A 63 -11.57 6.45 -6.66
N ILE A 64 -10.84 5.35 -6.78
CA ILE A 64 -11.25 4.14 -7.49
C ILE A 64 -11.30 3.01 -6.47
N ASP A 65 -12.32 2.16 -6.61
CA ASP A 65 -12.48 1.01 -5.74
C ASP A 65 -11.42 -0.03 -6.06
N ILE A 66 -10.70 -0.47 -5.03
CA ILE A 66 -9.73 -1.56 -5.09
C ILE A 66 -10.19 -2.63 -4.11
N ALA A 67 -10.22 -3.88 -4.57
CA ALA A 67 -10.65 -5.01 -3.78
C ALA A 67 -9.57 -6.09 -3.69
N ILE A 68 -9.43 -6.69 -2.50
CA ILE A 68 -8.55 -7.82 -2.25
C ILE A 68 -9.41 -8.98 -1.79
N ASN A 69 -9.30 -10.13 -2.43
CA ASN A 69 -10.18 -11.28 -2.21
C ASN A 69 -11.68 -10.89 -2.28
N GLY A 70 -12.03 -9.92 -3.13
CA GLY A 70 -13.40 -9.40 -3.24
C GLY A 70 -13.84 -8.45 -2.11
N LEU A 71 -12.96 -8.13 -1.15
CA LEU A 71 -13.22 -7.15 -0.09
C LEU A 71 -12.63 -5.80 -0.49
N LYS A 72 -13.50 -4.79 -0.58
CA LYS A 72 -13.11 -3.41 -0.87
C LYS A 72 -12.22 -2.86 0.26
N LEU A 73 -11.10 -2.26 -0.12
CA LEU A 73 -10.22 -1.56 0.80
C LEU A 73 -10.77 -0.18 1.19
N GLU A 74 -10.44 0.26 2.40
CA GLU A 74 -10.81 1.59 2.89
C GLU A 74 -9.93 2.66 2.24
N TYR A 75 -10.56 3.62 1.59
CA TYR A 75 -9.90 4.82 1.09
C TYR A 75 -9.71 5.83 2.22
N VAL A 76 -8.50 6.38 2.35
CA VAL A 76 -8.16 7.45 3.28
C VAL A 76 -7.47 8.59 2.56
N GLU A 77 -7.75 9.84 2.97
CA GLU A 77 -7.06 11.02 2.42
C GLU A 77 -5.64 11.19 3.00
N GLU A 78 -5.43 10.72 4.23
CA GLU A 78 -4.14 10.78 4.92
C GLU A 78 -3.93 9.50 5.74
N CYS A 79 -2.75 8.90 5.61
CA CYS A 79 -2.34 7.74 6.41
C CYS A 79 -1.18 8.15 7.33
N LEU A 80 -1.46 8.27 8.62
CA LEU A 80 -0.45 8.52 9.65
C LEU A 80 0.14 7.18 10.12
N SER A 81 1.29 6.78 9.56
CA SER A 81 2.10 5.72 10.16
C SER A 81 2.70 6.25 11.46
N ARG A 82 2.26 5.74 12.62
CA ARG A 82 2.82 6.16 13.91
C ARG A 82 4.32 5.88 13.93
N PRO A 83 5.18 6.85 14.29
CA PRO A 83 6.52 6.53 14.71
C PRO A 83 6.43 5.88 16.09
N ASP A 84 6.27 4.56 16.12
CA ASP A 84 6.46 3.77 17.34
C ASP A 84 7.95 3.83 17.70
N ASN A 85 8.37 4.93 18.33
CA ASN A 85 9.52 5.12 19.23
C ASN A 85 9.78 6.62 19.46
N ILE A 86 9.02 7.22 20.38
CA ILE A 86 9.61 8.21 21.30
C ILE A 86 9.42 7.62 22.70
N ALA A 87 10.25 6.63 23.03
CA ALA A 87 10.35 6.11 24.37
C ALA A 87 11.13 7.12 25.24
N LYS A 88 10.39 7.99 25.95
CA LYS A 88 10.49 8.17 27.41
C LYS A 88 9.43 9.14 27.91
#